data_AF-A0A1B0EZ56-F1
#
_entry.id   AF-A0A1B0EZ56-F1
#
_cell.length_a   1.000
_cell.length_b   1.000
_cell.length_c   1.000
_cell.angle_alpha   90.00
_cell.angle_beta   90.00
_cell.angle_gamma   90.00
#
_symmetry.space_group_name_H-M   'P 1'
#
loop_
_entity.id
_entity.type
_entity.pdbx_description
1 polymer ?
#
loop_
_entity_poly.entity_id
_entity_poly.type
_entity_poly.pdbx_seq_one_letter_code
_entity_poly.pdbx_strand_id
1 'polypeptide(L)'
;MKKNPPELSGKEKQVSSWDETHFGKMGSWYINRTFFFDVHPPLGKMLIALSGKLTGYNGTYPFEKPGDKYNGTRYEGMRIFCTTLGALIVPITFYLDPILMFFMTASVLGMVKVTKNTEEDRSFSGIWWFWLLFTGLMLACTISVKFVGLFVVLLVGLHTISDLWNVLGNLSKPVIFTVKQLIARAIALIAWPALVYMFFFYIHLEILNRSGNGDGFYSSAFQSKLIGNSLYNASMPRYVAYGAVVTIKNHKTGGGYLHSHFHLYPKGAGARQQQITTYTHKDENNKWRVKYYNKDVNPDDEVDILRNGQLVRLEHVPTRRNLHSHPEQAPLTKKHYQVTGYGENGTGDANDVWKVIIVGGRENERVETVTTSLLFIHYLQNCALTTSGKQLPKWGFEQQEVTCNPNLRDSSAQWNVEDNEFDRREYSSGLSH
;
A
#
# COMPACT_ATOMS: atom_id res chain seq x y z
N MET A 1 53.37 -39.87 22.71
CA MET A 1 52.03 -39.47 22.24
C MET A 1 51.25 -38.82 23.39
N LYS A 2 51.17 -37.49 23.42
CA LYS A 2 50.20 -36.74 24.21
C LYS A 2 49.41 -35.90 23.22
N LYS A 3 48.11 -36.20 23.07
CA LYS A 3 47.18 -35.40 22.27
C LYS A 3 46.96 -34.08 23.01
N ASN A 4 47.20 -32.95 22.34
CA ASN A 4 46.72 -31.66 22.80
C ASN A 4 45.17 -31.64 22.72
N PRO A 5 44.48 -31.03 23.69
CA PRO A 5 43.03 -30.90 23.68
C PRO A 5 42.58 -29.94 22.56
N PRO A 6 41.34 -30.07 22.05
CA PRO A 6 40.81 -29.19 21.02
C PRO A 6 40.57 -27.79 21.59
N GLU A 7 41.04 -26.76 20.88
CA GLU A 7 40.66 -25.37 21.14
C GLU A 7 39.14 -25.21 20.92
N LEU A 8 38.44 -24.86 21.99
CA LEU A 8 37.06 -24.35 21.95
C LEU A 8 37.05 -22.96 21.32
N SER A 9 37.13 -22.88 19.99
CA SER A 9 36.73 -21.70 19.23
C SER A 9 35.20 -21.65 19.12
N GLY A 10 34.55 -21.39 20.26
CA GLY A 10 33.13 -21.06 20.32
C GLY A 10 32.88 -19.62 19.88
N LYS A 11 33.04 -19.32 18.59
CA LYS A 11 32.30 -18.22 17.97
C LYS A 11 31.10 -18.84 17.29
N GLU A 12 29.96 -18.87 17.99
CA GLU A 12 28.67 -19.04 17.32
C GLU A 12 28.66 -18.10 16.11
N LYS A 13 28.45 -18.65 14.91
CA LYS A 13 28.29 -17.81 13.73
C LYS A 13 27.11 -16.89 14.03
N GLN A 14 27.36 -15.59 14.14
CA GLN A 14 26.31 -14.61 14.35
C GLN A 14 25.57 -14.45 13.04
N VAL A 15 24.37 -15.02 12.98
CA VAL A 15 23.56 -15.11 11.77
C VAL A 15 22.20 -14.46 11.99
N SER A 16 21.61 -13.95 10.90
CA SER A 16 20.24 -13.48 10.89
C SER A 16 19.24 -14.61 11.14
N SER A 17 18.34 -14.37 12.11
CA SER A 17 17.22 -15.26 12.41
C SER A 17 16.03 -15.01 11.46
N TRP A 18 15.07 -15.94 11.42
CA TRP A 18 13.95 -15.95 10.45
C TRP A 18 13.22 -14.60 10.34
N ASP A 19 12.54 -14.13 11.39
CA ASP A 19 11.83 -12.83 11.37
C ASP A 19 12.75 -11.60 11.50
N GLU A 20 14.00 -11.78 11.94
CA GLU A 20 14.97 -10.69 12.07
C GLU A 20 15.28 -10.07 10.70
N THR A 21 15.22 -10.87 9.65
CA THR A 21 15.36 -10.38 8.28
C THR A 21 14.25 -9.41 7.88
N HIS A 22 12.99 -9.72 8.18
CA HIS A 22 11.83 -8.89 7.82
C HIS A 22 11.82 -7.57 8.60
N PHE A 23 11.91 -7.64 9.94
CA PHE A 23 11.88 -6.45 10.79
C PHE A 23 13.18 -5.62 10.73
N GLY A 24 14.34 -6.26 10.55
CA GLY A 24 15.63 -5.58 10.36
C GLY A 24 15.68 -4.80 9.04
N LYS A 25 15.13 -5.37 7.96
CA LYS A 25 14.97 -4.68 6.67
C LYS A 25 14.12 -3.41 6.82
N MET A 26 13.00 -3.51 7.53
CA MET A 26 12.13 -2.36 7.80
C MET A 26 12.81 -1.32 8.67
N GLY A 27 13.53 -1.74 9.71
CA GLY A 27 14.33 -0.84 10.53
C GLY A 27 15.34 -0.04 9.71
N SER A 28 15.97 -0.69 8.73
CA SER A 28 16.89 -0.05 7.78
C SER A 28 16.17 0.96 6.89
N TRP A 29 14.97 0.64 6.40
CA TRP A 29 14.15 1.57 5.62
C TRP A 29 13.74 2.83 6.38
N TYR A 30 13.42 2.72 7.67
CA TYR A 30 13.20 3.90 8.51
C TYR A 30 14.44 4.77 8.67
N ILE A 31 15.62 4.17 8.84
CA ILE A 31 16.88 4.92 8.95
C ILE A 31 17.20 5.64 7.64
N ASN A 32 16.98 4.96 6.51
CA ASN A 32 17.21 5.50 5.16
C ASN A 32 16.08 6.42 4.66
N ARG A 33 14.97 6.51 5.42
CA ARG A 33 13.74 7.24 5.08
C ARG A 33 13.05 6.76 3.80
N THR A 34 13.26 5.50 3.42
CA THR A 34 12.69 4.90 2.20
C THR A 34 11.32 4.30 2.49
N PHE A 35 10.30 4.73 1.76
CA PHE A 35 8.93 4.26 1.93
C PHE A 35 8.78 2.77 1.59
N PHE A 36 7.95 2.07 2.37
CA PHE A 36 7.65 0.66 2.17
C PHE A 36 6.22 0.35 2.63
N PHE A 37 5.66 -0.76 2.12
CA PHE A 37 4.35 -1.27 2.52
C PHE A 37 4.50 -2.51 3.41
N ASP A 38 3.73 -2.59 4.49
CA ASP A 38 3.66 -3.76 5.36
C ASP A 38 2.27 -3.91 5.98
N VAL A 39 1.92 -5.16 6.32
CA VAL A 39 0.61 -5.51 6.90
C VAL A 39 0.50 -5.06 8.37
N HIS A 40 1.61 -4.95 9.09
CA HIS A 40 1.58 -4.58 10.50
C HIS A 40 1.69 -3.05 10.71
N PRO A 41 1.06 -2.52 11.76
CA PRO A 41 1.24 -1.12 12.17
C PRO A 41 2.73 -0.74 12.46
N PRO A 42 3.06 0.57 12.45
CA PRO A 42 4.44 1.01 12.32
C PRO A 42 5.26 1.06 13.62
N LEU A 43 4.62 1.11 14.81
CA LEU A 43 5.32 1.47 16.06
C LEU A 43 6.45 0.50 16.41
N GLY A 44 6.21 -0.81 16.36
CA GLY A 44 7.23 -1.81 16.69
C GLY A 44 8.49 -1.66 15.82
N LYS A 45 8.28 -1.41 14.52
CA LYS A 45 9.37 -1.21 13.56
C LYS A 45 10.10 0.12 13.77
N MET A 46 9.37 1.19 14.10
CA MET A 46 9.96 2.49 14.44
C MET A 46 10.83 2.40 15.70
N LEU A 47 10.41 1.64 16.72
CA LEU A 47 11.18 1.43 17.94
C LEU A 47 12.47 0.63 17.68
N ILE A 48 12.40 -0.42 16.85
CA ILE A 48 13.59 -1.17 16.41
C ILE A 48 14.55 -0.26 15.65
N ALA A 49 14.03 0.57 14.72
CA ALA A 49 14.83 1.55 13.98
C ALA A 49 15.47 2.59 14.90
N LEU A 50 14.71 3.11 15.88
CA LEU A 50 15.18 4.08 16.86
C LEU A 50 16.32 3.48 17.69
N SER A 51 16.14 2.26 18.20
CA SER A 51 17.18 1.55 18.95
C SER A 51 18.45 1.34 18.11
N GLY A 52 18.28 0.87 16.86
CA GLY A 52 19.39 0.72 15.93
C GLY A 52 20.14 2.04 15.72
N LYS A 53 19.42 3.13 15.44
CA LYS A 53 20.01 4.45 15.23
C LYS A 53 20.76 4.97 16.46
N LEU A 54 20.19 4.81 17.65
CA LEU A 54 20.81 5.23 18.91
C LEU A 54 22.09 4.44 19.25
N THR A 55 22.20 3.20 18.76
CA THR A 55 23.35 2.32 18.97
C THR A 55 24.35 2.32 17.81
N GLY A 56 24.13 3.17 16.81
CA GLY A 56 25.06 3.42 15.71
C GLY A 56 24.87 2.53 14.48
N TYR A 57 23.72 1.87 14.32
CA TYR A 57 23.34 1.24 13.05
C TYR A 57 23.00 2.30 12.01
N ASN A 58 23.57 2.15 10.80
CA ASN A 58 23.50 3.11 9.71
C ASN A 58 22.49 2.74 8.61
N GLY A 59 21.79 1.60 8.71
CA GLY A 59 20.78 1.20 7.73
C GLY A 59 21.32 0.58 6.43
N THR A 60 22.62 0.26 6.34
CA THR A 60 23.24 -0.22 5.09
C THR A 60 23.22 -1.74 4.91
N TYR A 61 22.90 -2.51 5.95
CA TYR A 61 22.95 -3.97 5.88
C TYR A 61 21.71 -4.53 5.16
N PRO A 62 21.88 -5.25 4.04
CA PRO A 62 20.76 -5.82 3.30
C PRO A 62 20.32 -7.10 4.03
N PHE A 63 19.31 -6.99 4.88
CA PHE A 63 18.65 -8.13 5.50
C PHE A 63 17.88 -8.94 4.43
N GLU A 64 18.57 -9.79 3.68
CA GLU A 64 17.99 -10.54 2.55
C GLU A 64 17.51 -11.93 2.94
N LYS A 65 18.36 -12.73 3.58
CA LYS A 65 18.04 -14.12 3.90
C LYS A 65 18.44 -14.49 5.34
N PRO A 66 17.65 -15.35 6.00
CA PRO A 66 18.08 -15.97 7.25
C PRO A 66 19.31 -16.81 6.94
N GLY A 67 20.41 -16.59 7.64
CA GLY A 67 21.69 -17.21 7.24
C GLY A 67 22.80 -16.23 6.92
N ASP A 68 22.48 -14.94 6.75
CA ASP A 68 23.46 -13.93 6.37
C ASP A 68 24.32 -13.49 7.55
N LYS A 69 25.63 -13.35 7.30
CA LYS A 69 26.61 -12.89 8.30
C LYS A 69 26.63 -11.38 8.37
N TYR A 70 26.57 -10.85 9.59
CA TYR A 70 26.50 -9.42 9.85
C TYR A 70 27.73 -8.59 9.47
N ASN A 71 28.88 -9.20 9.17
CA ASN A 71 30.08 -8.53 8.61
C ASN A 71 30.44 -7.17 9.27
N GLY A 72 30.39 -7.09 10.61
CA GLY A 72 30.74 -5.86 11.35
C GLY A 72 29.62 -4.81 11.46
N THR A 73 28.41 -5.14 11.03
CA THR A 73 27.21 -4.31 11.21
C THR A 73 26.84 -4.23 12.69
N ARG A 74 26.53 -3.04 13.19
CA ARG A 74 26.10 -2.81 14.58
C ARG A 74 24.63 -3.17 14.80
N TYR A 75 24.30 -4.45 14.80
CA TYR A 75 22.91 -4.93 15.01
C TYR A 75 22.60 -5.19 16.50
N GLU A 76 23.62 -5.18 17.37
CA GLU A 76 23.53 -5.59 18.77
C GLU A 76 22.54 -4.73 19.55
N GLY A 77 22.44 -3.44 19.26
CA GLY A 77 21.52 -2.54 19.94
C GLY A 77 20.05 -2.86 19.71
N MET A 78 19.69 -3.29 18.49
CA MET A 78 18.34 -3.77 18.20
C MET A 78 18.01 -5.02 19.02
N ARG A 79 18.97 -5.96 19.11
CA ARG A 79 18.81 -7.17 19.92
C ARG A 79 18.72 -6.85 21.40
N ILE A 80 19.62 -6.03 21.93
CA ILE A 80 19.59 -5.61 23.34
C ILE A 80 18.26 -4.96 23.66
N PHE A 81 17.75 -4.06 22.81
CA PHE A 81 16.44 -3.44 23.03
C PHE A 81 15.29 -4.46 23.08
N CYS A 82 15.20 -5.36 22.10
CA CYS A 82 14.19 -6.41 22.09
C CYS A 82 14.34 -7.36 23.28
N THR A 83 15.57 -7.71 23.65
CA THR A 83 15.89 -8.59 24.78
C THR A 83 15.63 -7.93 26.13
N THR A 84 15.89 -6.62 26.29
CA THR A 84 15.58 -5.87 27.51
C THR A 84 14.07 -5.79 27.69
N LEU A 85 13.32 -5.46 26.64
CA LEU A 85 11.86 -5.50 26.68
C LEU A 85 11.34 -6.92 26.98
N GLY A 86 11.97 -7.95 26.38
CA GLY A 86 11.71 -9.38 26.66
C GLY A 86 12.00 -9.81 28.10
N ALA A 87 13.12 -9.38 28.67
CA ALA A 87 13.55 -9.72 30.01
C ALA A 87 12.63 -9.11 31.07
N LEU A 88 12.09 -7.91 30.81
CA LEU A 88 11.04 -7.29 31.63
C LEU A 88 9.72 -8.09 31.63
N ILE A 89 9.55 -9.06 30.73
CA ILE A 89 8.35 -9.90 30.57
C ILE A 89 8.52 -11.31 31.16
N VAL A 90 9.77 -11.74 31.40
CA VAL A 90 10.12 -13.06 31.96
C VAL A 90 9.34 -13.42 33.24
N PRO A 91 8.90 -12.49 34.11
CA PRO A 91 8.06 -12.86 35.23
C PRO A 91 6.65 -13.38 34.88
N ILE A 92 6.12 -13.22 33.65
CA ILE A 92 4.67 -13.50 33.39
C ILE A 92 4.33 -14.34 32.14
N THR A 93 5.01 -14.33 30.99
CA THR A 93 4.60 -15.26 29.90
C THR A 93 5.62 -15.42 28.76
N PHE A 94 5.96 -16.65 28.42
CA PHE A 94 6.90 -17.03 27.37
C PHE A 94 6.12 -17.38 26.08
N TYR A 95 6.56 -16.88 24.91
CA TYR A 95 6.16 -17.15 23.51
C TYR A 95 5.42 -16.09 22.65
N LEU A 96 5.29 -14.82 23.04
CA LEU A 96 4.77 -13.78 22.13
C LEU A 96 5.67 -12.52 22.12
N ASP A 97 5.62 -11.80 21.00
CA ASP A 97 6.33 -10.54 20.71
C ASP A 97 6.48 -9.67 21.97
N PRO A 98 7.72 -9.47 22.48
CA PRO A 98 7.97 -8.75 23.72
C PRO A 98 7.34 -7.35 23.78
N ILE A 99 7.39 -6.60 22.68
CA ILE A 99 6.89 -5.22 22.66
C ILE A 99 5.36 -5.24 22.83
N LEU A 100 4.70 -6.18 22.15
CA LEU A 100 3.26 -6.35 22.27
C LEU A 100 2.87 -6.76 23.70
N MET A 101 3.56 -7.74 24.27
CA MET A 101 3.29 -8.22 25.64
C MET A 101 3.42 -7.13 26.69
N PHE A 102 4.46 -6.30 26.62
CA PHE A 102 4.63 -5.16 27.53
C PHE A 102 3.39 -4.24 27.53
N PHE A 103 2.94 -3.81 26.35
CA PHE A 103 1.77 -2.94 26.25
C PHE A 103 0.46 -3.63 26.64
N MET A 104 0.32 -4.93 26.35
CA MET A 104 -0.84 -5.73 26.79
C MET A 104 -0.92 -5.79 28.32
N THR A 105 0.17 -6.16 28.99
CA THR A 105 0.22 -6.24 30.46
C THR A 105 0.03 -4.88 31.10
N ALA A 106 0.63 -3.83 30.54
CA ALA A 106 0.43 -2.45 31.03
C ALA A 106 -1.02 -1.98 30.86
N SER A 107 -1.70 -2.37 29.78
CA SER A 107 -3.13 -2.10 29.58
C SER A 107 -4.00 -2.80 30.62
N VAL A 108 -3.72 -4.07 30.92
CA VAL A 108 -4.43 -4.84 31.97
C VAL A 108 -4.16 -4.26 33.37
N LEU A 109 -2.92 -3.85 33.65
CA LEU A 109 -2.60 -3.17 34.90
C LEU A 109 -3.38 -1.86 35.04
N GLY A 110 -3.42 -1.05 33.98
CA GLY A 110 -4.18 0.18 33.94
C GLY A 110 -5.67 -0.06 34.20
N MET A 111 -6.26 -1.06 33.54
CA MET A 111 -7.64 -1.49 33.75
C MET A 111 -7.92 -1.81 35.23
N VAL A 112 -7.13 -2.69 35.86
CA VAL A 112 -7.29 -3.05 37.28
C VAL A 112 -7.16 -1.83 38.19
N LYS A 113 -6.24 -0.91 37.91
CA LYS A 113 -6.07 0.32 38.69
C LYS A 113 -7.25 1.28 38.52
N VAL A 114 -7.82 1.40 37.33
CA VAL A 114 -9.03 2.21 37.09
C VAL A 114 -10.21 1.64 37.89
N THR A 115 -10.43 0.33 37.84
CA THR A 115 -11.50 -0.35 38.58
C THR A 115 -11.33 -0.15 40.09
N LYS A 116 -10.14 -0.42 40.63
CA LYS A 116 -9.84 -0.22 42.05
C LYS A 116 -10.13 1.22 42.51
N ASN A 117 -9.70 2.23 41.75
CA ASN A 117 -9.99 3.62 42.10
C ASN A 117 -11.48 3.97 41.94
N THR A 118 -12.22 3.25 41.09
CA THR A 118 -13.67 3.44 40.94
C THR A 118 -14.42 2.88 42.14
N GLU A 119 -14.01 1.70 42.63
CA GLU A 119 -14.56 1.04 43.82
C GLU A 119 -14.23 1.76 45.13
N GLU A 120 -13.02 2.32 45.26
CA GLU A 120 -12.60 3.14 46.42
C GLU A 120 -13.21 4.56 46.44
N ASP A 121 -14.22 4.83 45.60
CA ASP A 121 -14.86 6.15 45.44
C ASP A 121 -13.90 7.29 45.05
N ARG A 122 -12.73 6.96 44.49
CA ARG A 122 -11.73 7.91 43.97
C ARG A 122 -11.96 8.25 42.49
N SER A 123 -13.18 8.07 42.01
CA SER A 123 -13.58 8.41 40.64
C SER A 123 -13.35 9.88 40.33
N PHE A 124 -12.87 10.20 39.12
CA PHE A 124 -12.53 11.55 38.67
C PHE A 124 -11.39 12.26 39.42
N SER A 125 -10.70 11.57 40.33
CA SER A 125 -9.46 12.08 40.93
C SER A 125 -8.33 12.16 39.87
N GLY A 126 -7.28 12.93 40.17
CA GLY A 126 -6.10 13.01 39.29
C GLY A 126 -5.44 11.64 39.08
N ILE A 127 -5.42 10.78 40.10
CA ILE A 127 -4.87 9.42 40.00
C ILE A 127 -5.76 8.52 39.12
N TRP A 128 -7.09 8.65 39.21
CA TRP A 128 -8.02 7.91 38.36
C TRP A 128 -7.88 8.33 36.89
N TRP A 129 -7.80 9.63 36.62
CA TRP A 129 -7.57 10.16 35.27
C TRP A 129 -6.22 9.72 34.70
N PHE A 130 -5.17 9.73 35.51
CA PHE A 130 -3.85 9.22 35.12
C PHE A 130 -3.94 7.76 34.66
N TRP A 131 -4.52 6.86 35.48
CA TRP A 131 -4.64 5.45 35.11
C TRP A 131 -5.57 5.23 33.92
N LEU A 132 -6.62 6.04 33.77
CA LEU A 132 -7.55 5.93 32.65
C LEU A 132 -6.88 6.33 31.32
N LEU A 133 -6.19 7.48 31.29
CA LEU A 133 -5.44 7.93 30.10
C LEU A 133 -4.23 7.04 29.81
N PHE A 134 -3.56 6.54 30.86
CA PHE A 134 -2.49 5.56 30.73
C PHE A 134 -2.99 4.27 30.08
N THR A 135 -4.14 3.75 30.52
CA THR A 135 -4.76 2.56 29.92
C THR A 135 -5.06 2.80 28.44
N GLY A 136 -5.65 3.94 28.09
CA GLY A 136 -5.90 4.30 26.70
C GLY A 136 -4.62 4.39 25.86
N LEU A 137 -3.57 5.02 26.41
CA LEU A 137 -2.26 5.11 25.74
C LEU A 137 -1.66 3.72 25.49
N MET A 138 -1.67 2.83 26.50
CA MET A 138 -1.15 1.47 26.36
C MET A 138 -1.97 0.64 25.37
N LEU A 139 -3.30 0.79 25.34
CA LEU A 139 -4.16 0.16 24.32
C LEU A 139 -3.80 0.63 22.90
N ALA A 140 -3.58 1.93 22.72
CA ALA A 140 -3.15 2.51 21.44
C ALA A 140 -1.80 1.93 21.00
N CYS A 141 -0.83 1.88 21.91
CA CYS A 141 0.48 1.29 21.65
C CYS A 141 0.35 -0.21 21.29
N THR A 142 -0.53 -0.95 21.96
CA THR A 142 -0.75 -2.38 21.69
C THR A 142 -1.25 -2.61 20.26
N ILE A 143 -2.30 -1.90 19.83
CA ILE A 143 -2.82 -2.00 18.46
C ILE A 143 -1.74 -1.55 17.45
N SER A 144 -0.99 -0.50 17.78
CA SER A 144 0.06 0.08 16.92
C SER A 144 1.31 -0.80 16.76
N VAL A 145 1.43 -1.87 17.54
CA VAL A 145 2.44 -2.91 17.34
C VAL A 145 1.89 -4.00 16.43
N LYS A 146 0.73 -4.57 16.76
CA LYS A 146 0.11 -5.65 15.99
C LYS A 146 -1.39 -5.72 16.22
N PHE A 147 -2.16 -6.10 15.19
CA PHE A 147 -3.62 -6.25 15.30
C PHE A 147 -4.08 -7.37 16.25
N VAL A 148 -3.20 -8.30 16.64
CA VAL A 148 -3.48 -9.24 17.74
C VAL A 148 -3.80 -8.49 19.05
N GLY A 149 -3.31 -7.26 19.21
CA GLY A 149 -3.66 -6.36 20.31
C GLY A 149 -5.16 -6.04 20.46
N LEU A 150 -5.97 -6.26 19.42
CA LEU A 150 -7.42 -6.08 19.49
C LEU A 150 -8.08 -6.98 20.53
N PHE A 151 -7.50 -8.14 20.86
CA PHE A 151 -8.02 -9.01 21.92
C PHE A 151 -7.95 -8.35 23.30
N VAL A 152 -6.89 -7.59 23.60
CA VAL A 152 -6.78 -6.86 24.87
C VAL A 152 -7.70 -5.65 24.89
N VAL A 153 -7.88 -4.97 23.77
CA VAL A 153 -8.87 -3.90 23.64
C VAL A 153 -10.27 -4.43 23.93
N LEU A 154 -10.61 -5.60 23.38
CA LEU A 154 -11.88 -6.27 23.66
C LEU A 154 -12.01 -6.64 25.14
N LEU A 155 -10.97 -7.21 25.76
CA LEU A 155 -10.97 -7.54 27.19
C LEU A 155 -11.22 -6.31 28.05
N VAL A 156 -10.46 -5.22 27.83
CA VAL A 156 -10.63 -3.96 28.57
C VAL A 156 -12.00 -3.33 28.29
N GLY A 157 -12.52 -3.47 27.07
CA GLY A 157 -13.87 -3.04 26.70
C GLY A 157 -14.95 -3.79 27.47
N LEU A 158 -14.92 -5.12 27.47
CA LEU A 158 -15.87 -5.96 28.20
C LEU A 158 -15.79 -5.71 29.72
N HIS A 159 -14.58 -5.57 30.26
CA HIS A 159 -14.39 -5.21 31.66
C HIS A 159 -14.95 -3.81 31.97
N THR A 160 -14.76 -2.84 31.07
CA THR A 160 -15.32 -1.49 31.24
C THR A 160 -16.84 -1.50 31.22
N ILE A 161 -17.46 -2.33 30.38
CA ILE A 161 -18.93 -2.50 30.37
C ILE A 161 -19.40 -3.11 31.70
N SER A 162 -18.71 -4.14 32.20
CA SER A 162 -18.97 -4.74 33.52
C SER A 162 -18.85 -3.72 34.66
N ASP A 163 -17.78 -2.92 34.67
CA ASP A 163 -17.60 -1.84 35.64
C ASP A 163 -18.72 -0.80 35.58
N LEU A 164 -19.12 -0.39 34.37
CA LEU A 164 -20.21 0.58 34.19
C LEU A 164 -21.55 0.00 34.64
N TRP A 165 -21.77 -1.31 34.47
CA TRP A 165 -22.93 -2.01 35.00
C TRP A 165 -22.95 -1.98 36.53
N ASN A 166 -21.82 -2.23 37.19
CA ASN A 166 -21.70 -2.13 38.65
C ASN A 166 -21.91 -0.70 39.16
N VAL A 167 -21.38 0.30 38.45
CA VAL A 167 -21.61 1.73 38.76
C VAL A 167 -23.09 2.10 38.62
N LEU A 168 -23.77 1.61 37.58
CA LEU A 168 -25.20 1.82 37.37
C LEU A 168 -26.04 1.14 38.46
N GLY A 169 -25.64 -0.05 38.91
CA GLY A 169 -26.31 -0.80 39.97
C GLY A 169 -26.15 -0.19 41.37
N ASN A 170 -25.24 0.76 41.57
CA ASN A 170 -25.05 1.43 42.84
C ASN A 170 -26.11 2.52 43.07
N LEU A 171 -27.18 2.15 43.78
CA LEU A 171 -28.32 3.01 44.11
C LEU A 171 -27.96 4.21 45.01
N SER A 172 -26.78 4.22 45.63
CA SER A 172 -26.32 5.35 46.46
C SER A 172 -25.89 6.56 45.62
N LYS A 173 -25.69 6.39 44.31
CA LYS A 173 -25.22 7.46 43.41
C LYS A 173 -26.29 7.86 42.40
N PRO A 174 -26.38 9.16 42.04
CA PRO A 174 -27.31 9.60 41.01
C PRO A 174 -26.90 9.08 39.63
N VAL A 175 -27.86 8.83 38.74
CA VAL A 175 -27.63 8.33 37.37
C VAL A 175 -26.65 9.20 36.57
N ILE A 176 -26.60 10.51 36.86
CA ILE A 176 -25.64 11.44 36.23
C ILE A 176 -24.18 11.03 36.48
N PHE A 177 -23.87 10.38 37.60
CA PHE A 177 -22.55 9.85 37.89
C PHE A 177 -22.15 8.77 36.88
N THR A 178 -23.07 7.85 36.56
CA THR A 178 -22.88 6.81 35.56
C THR A 178 -22.68 7.40 34.16
N VAL A 179 -23.46 8.43 33.81
CA VAL A 179 -23.30 9.14 32.53
C VAL A 179 -21.93 9.80 32.43
N LYS A 180 -21.46 10.47 33.50
CA LYS A 180 -20.10 11.05 33.54
C LYS A 180 -19.01 9.99 33.40
N GLN A 181 -19.18 8.83 34.06
CA GLN A 181 -18.26 7.70 33.94
C GLN A 181 -18.21 7.15 32.51
N LEU A 182 -19.37 6.97 31.87
CA LEU A 182 -19.47 6.54 30.48
C LEU A 182 -18.74 7.51 29.54
N ILE A 183 -19.00 8.82 29.65
CA ILE A 183 -18.36 9.83 28.81
C ILE A 183 -16.85 9.85 29.03
N ALA A 184 -16.38 9.86 30.29
CA ALA A 184 -14.96 9.88 30.59
C ALA A 184 -14.23 8.65 30.03
N ARG A 185 -14.81 7.46 30.21
CA ARG A 185 -14.24 6.21 29.67
C ARG A 185 -14.30 6.16 28.15
N ALA A 186 -15.36 6.64 27.50
CA ALA A 186 -15.44 6.74 26.03
C ALA A 186 -14.37 7.68 25.47
N ILE A 187 -14.17 8.85 26.08
CA ILE A 187 -13.11 9.79 25.64
C ILE A 187 -11.73 9.16 25.82
N ALA A 188 -11.44 8.57 26.99
CA ALA A 188 -10.10 8.12 27.30
C ALA A 188 -9.74 6.72 26.75
N LEU A 189 -10.72 5.85 26.49
CA LEU A 189 -10.50 4.48 25.99
C LEU A 189 -10.90 4.28 24.52
N ILE A 190 -11.51 5.28 23.86
CA ILE A 190 -11.84 5.23 22.42
C ILE A 190 -11.20 6.41 21.68
N ALA A 191 -11.58 7.65 22.02
CA ALA A 191 -11.11 8.82 21.29
C ALA A 191 -9.60 9.06 21.48
N TRP A 192 -9.11 8.98 22.71
CA TRP A 192 -7.70 9.16 23.03
C TRP A 192 -6.79 8.10 22.36
N PRO A 193 -7.09 6.79 22.41
CA PRO A 193 -6.30 5.80 21.68
C PRO A 193 -6.33 6.00 20.16
N ALA A 194 -7.47 6.39 19.59
CA ALA A 194 -7.57 6.69 18.16
C ALA A 194 -6.66 7.87 17.76
N LEU A 195 -6.63 8.94 18.57
CA LEU A 195 -5.75 10.09 18.35
C LEU A 195 -4.27 9.70 18.42
N VAL A 196 -3.88 8.91 19.42
CA VAL A 196 -2.50 8.40 19.55
C VAL A 196 -2.12 7.49 18.37
N TYR A 197 -3.02 6.62 17.94
CA TYR A 197 -2.81 5.75 16.78
C TYR A 197 -2.58 6.58 15.50
N MET A 198 -3.42 7.59 15.26
CA MET A 198 -3.25 8.51 14.13
C MET A 198 -1.94 9.29 14.21
N PHE A 199 -1.52 9.69 15.41
CA PHE A 199 -0.24 10.37 15.65
C PHE A 199 0.97 9.48 15.29
N PHE A 200 0.93 8.18 15.60
CA PHE A 200 2.00 7.27 15.17
C PHE A 200 2.06 7.11 13.64
N PHE A 201 0.92 7.07 12.96
CA PHE A 201 0.88 7.07 11.49
C PHE A 201 1.37 8.39 10.90
N TYR A 202 1.07 9.52 11.55
CA TYR A 202 1.62 10.82 11.16
C TYR A 202 3.15 10.81 11.22
N ILE A 203 3.74 10.36 12.33
CA ILE A 203 5.20 10.22 12.46
C ILE A 203 5.76 9.25 11.39
N HIS A 204 5.11 8.11 11.17
CA HIS A 204 5.53 7.13 10.18
C HIS A 204 5.61 7.72 8.77
N LEU A 205 4.57 8.44 8.32
CA LEU A 205 4.52 9.04 7.00
C LEU A 205 5.48 10.24 6.86
N GLU A 206 5.71 10.99 7.94
CA GLU A 206 6.65 12.12 7.95
C GLU A 206 8.12 11.65 7.88
N ILE A 207 8.44 10.54 8.55
CA ILE A 207 9.80 9.96 8.51
C ILE A 207 10.09 9.33 7.14
N LEU A 208 9.13 8.61 6.57
CA LEU A 208 9.28 7.89 5.29
C LEU A 208 8.98 8.79 4.08
N ASN A 209 9.83 9.79 3.88
CA ASN A 209 9.62 10.83 2.87
C ASN A 209 10.32 10.57 1.52
N ARG A 210 10.95 9.41 1.31
CA ARG A 210 11.60 9.03 0.03
C ARG A 210 10.90 7.86 -0.64
N SER A 211 10.95 7.79 -1.97
CA SER A 211 10.45 6.65 -2.74
C SER A 211 11.12 5.34 -2.35
N GLY A 212 10.39 4.23 -2.52
CA GLY A 212 10.87 2.88 -2.28
C GLY A 212 9.87 1.86 -2.82
N ASN A 213 10.23 0.57 -2.85
CA ASN A 213 9.50 -0.47 -3.61
C ASN A 213 8.00 -0.63 -3.28
N GLY A 214 7.52 -0.08 -2.15
CA GLY A 214 6.13 -0.14 -1.72
C GLY A 214 5.26 1.07 -2.10
N ASP A 215 5.82 2.11 -2.73
CA ASP A 215 5.07 3.31 -3.13
C ASP A 215 4.03 3.05 -4.22
N GLY A 216 4.27 2.08 -5.10
CA GLY A 216 3.39 1.66 -6.20
C GLY A 216 1.94 1.36 -5.80
N PHE A 217 1.75 0.86 -4.57
CA PHE A 217 0.43 0.52 -4.01
C PHE A 217 -0.41 1.72 -3.58
N TYR A 218 0.19 2.90 -3.46
CA TYR A 218 -0.48 4.13 -3.05
C TYR A 218 -0.94 4.97 -4.25
N SER A 219 -1.83 5.92 -4.00
CA SER A 219 -2.32 6.84 -5.02
C SER A 219 -1.20 7.70 -5.59
N SER A 220 -1.33 8.10 -6.86
CA SER A 220 -0.37 8.98 -7.55
C SER A 220 -0.15 10.29 -6.80
N ALA A 221 -1.20 10.84 -6.17
CA ALA A 221 -1.14 12.05 -5.36
C ALA A 221 -0.33 11.89 -4.06
N PHE A 222 -0.25 10.67 -3.50
CA PHE A 222 0.64 10.38 -2.37
C PHE A 222 2.08 10.19 -2.87
N GLN A 223 2.26 9.44 -3.96
CA GLN A 223 3.59 9.19 -4.54
C GLN A 223 4.32 10.48 -4.95
N SER A 224 3.61 11.49 -5.46
CA SER A 224 4.21 12.78 -5.85
C SER A 224 4.78 13.57 -4.68
N LYS A 225 4.43 13.23 -3.43
CA LYS A 225 5.02 13.84 -2.21
C LYS A 225 6.33 13.17 -1.79
N LEU A 226 6.65 11.98 -2.31
CA LEU A 226 7.84 11.22 -1.93
C LEU A 226 9.05 11.67 -2.75
N ILE A 227 10.12 12.10 -2.07
CA ILE A 227 11.37 12.54 -2.69
C ILE A 227 12.01 11.38 -3.46
N GLY A 228 12.37 11.62 -4.72
CA GLY A 228 12.97 10.61 -5.59
C GLY A 228 11.97 9.76 -6.38
N ASN A 229 10.66 9.99 -6.23
CA ASN A 229 9.67 9.44 -7.16
C ASN A 229 9.75 10.18 -8.51
N SER A 230 9.43 9.52 -9.62
CA SER A 230 9.39 10.19 -10.94
C SER A 230 8.35 11.30 -11.02
N LEU A 231 7.32 11.27 -10.16
CA LEU A 231 6.28 12.30 -10.05
C LEU A 231 6.68 13.44 -9.10
N TYR A 232 7.79 13.33 -8.39
CA TYR A 232 8.23 14.33 -7.43
C TYR A 232 8.70 15.58 -8.15
N ASN A 233 7.95 16.68 -7.98
CA ASN A 233 8.23 17.97 -8.62
C ASN A 233 8.32 17.89 -10.17
N ALA A 234 7.65 16.89 -10.76
CA ALA A 234 7.66 16.70 -12.20
C ALA A 234 6.80 17.77 -12.89
N SER A 235 7.42 18.53 -13.80
CA SER A 235 6.71 19.42 -14.71
C SER A 235 6.16 18.61 -15.88
N MET A 236 5.04 17.93 -15.66
CA MET A 236 4.36 17.18 -16.72
C MET A 236 3.33 18.09 -17.42
N PRO A 237 3.13 17.96 -18.74
CA PRO A 237 2.02 18.60 -19.43
C PRO A 237 0.69 18.26 -18.75
N ARG A 238 -0.05 19.30 -18.35
CA ARG A 238 -1.31 19.13 -17.62
C ARG A 238 -2.37 18.40 -18.45
N TYR A 239 -2.40 18.65 -19.76
CA TYR A 239 -3.40 18.10 -20.66
C TYR A 239 -2.82 16.97 -21.50
N VAL A 240 -3.60 15.91 -21.68
CA VAL A 240 -3.21 14.77 -22.53
C VAL A 240 -3.53 15.11 -23.99
N ALA A 241 -2.52 15.01 -24.86
CA ALA A 241 -2.66 15.26 -26.29
C ALA A 241 -2.66 13.97 -27.11
N TYR A 242 -3.22 14.00 -28.32
CA TYR A 242 -3.00 12.92 -29.29
C TYR A 242 -1.52 12.86 -29.67
N GLY A 243 -0.95 11.66 -29.70
CA GLY A 243 0.48 11.40 -29.89
C GLY A 243 1.29 11.31 -28.59
N ALA A 244 0.71 11.71 -27.45
CA ALA A 244 1.38 11.62 -26.16
C ALA A 244 1.61 10.17 -25.73
N VAL A 245 2.75 9.95 -25.07
CA VAL A 245 3.08 8.71 -24.38
C VAL A 245 2.67 8.87 -22.93
N VAL A 246 1.77 8.01 -22.47
CA VAL A 246 1.16 8.08 -21.14
C VAL A 246 1.34 6.77 -20.39
N THR A 247 1.33 6.86 -19.07
CA THR A 247 1.11 5.69 -18.21
C THR A 247 -0.29 5.77 -17.59
N ILE A 248 -1.01 4.67 -17.64
CA ILE A 248 -2.41 4.62 -17.19
C ILE A 248 -2.47 3.73 -15.95
N LYS A 249 -2.93 4.28 -14.83
CA LYS A 249 -3.03 3.57 -13.55
C LYS A 249 -4.49 3.35 -13.17
N ASN A 250 -4.79 2.20 -12.58
CA ASN A 250 -6.13 1.92 -12.09
C ASN A 250 -6.36 2.58 -10.72
N HIS A 251 -7.55 3.16 -10.52
CA HIS A 251 -7.88 3.90 -9.29
C HIS A 251 -8.21 2.99 -8.09
N LYS A 252 -8.45 1.69 -8.31
CA LYS A 252 -8.72 0.73 -7.24
C LYS A 252 -7.54 0.65 -6.26
N THR A 253 -7.81 0.46 -4.98
CA THR A 253 -6.76 0.22 -3.97
C THR A 253 -5.93 -1.01 -4.36
N GLY A 254 -4.62 -0.84 -4.49
CA GLY A 254 -3.72 -1.89 -5.00
C GLY A 254 -3.84 -2.14 -6.51
N GLY A 255 -4.48 -1.24 -7.26
CA GLY A 255 -4.52 -1.25 -8.71
C GLY A 255 -3.15 -0.94 -9.32
N GLY A 256 -2.78 -1.69 -10.36
CA GLY A 256 -1.54 -1.51 -11.09
C GLY A 256 -1.65 -0.56 -12.28
N TYR A 257 -0.52 -0.36 -12.95
CA TYR A 257 -0.40 0.26 -14.27
C TYR A 257 -0.89 -0.70 -15.35
N LEU A 258 -1.58 -0.20 -16.36
CA LEU A 258 -1.88 -0.96 -17.56
C LEU A 258 -0.55 -1.38 -18.22
N HIS A 259 -0.34 -2.67 -18.36
CA HIS A 259 0.94 -3.26 -18.71
C HIS A 259 0.80 -4.26 -19.84
N SER A 260 1.85 -4.38 -20.66
CA SER A 260 1.94 -5.43 -21.65
C SER A 260 3.39 -5.86 -21.90
N HIS A 261 3.59 -7.10 -22.32
CA HIS A 261 4.90 -7.66 -22.63
C HIS A 261 4.78 -8.65 -23.79
N PHE A 262 5.89 -9.05 -24.41
CA PHE A 262 5.90 -9.86 -25.64
C PHE A 262 5.29 -11.27 -25.53
N HIS A 263 4.90 -11.71 -24.32
CA HIS A 263 4.29 -13.04 -24.12
C HIS A 263 2.82 -13.05 -24.53
N LEU A 264 2.41 -14.16 -25.15
CA LEU A 264 1.03 -14.39 -25.59
C LEU A 264 0.26 -15.18 -24.54
N TYR A 265 -1.07 -15.07 -24.53
CA TYR A 265 -1.91 -15.95 -23.72
C TYR A 265 -1.69 -17.42 -24.13
N PRO A 266 -1.58 -18.35 -23.15
CA PRO A 266 -1.36 -19.76 -23.44
C PRO A 266 -2.62 -20.41 -24.02
N LYS A 267 -2.44 -21.60 -24.62
CA LYS A 267 -3.55 -22.40 -25.14
C LYS A 267 -4.55 -22.71 -24.01
N GLY A 268 -5.83 -22.42 -24.23
CA GLY A 268 -6.89 -22.63 -23.25
C GLY A 268 -7.21 -21.41 -22.37
N ALA A 269 -6.46 -20.31 -22.50
CA ALA A 269 -6.70 -19.05 -21.79
C ALA A 269 -7.27 -17.94 -22.70
N GLY A 270 -8.04 -18.32 -23.73
CA GLY A 270 -8.58 -17.41 -24.74
C GLY A 270 -7.71 -17.34 -26.01
N ALA A 271 -7.81 -16.24 -26.73
CA ALA A 271 -7.08 -15.98 -27.97
C ALA A 271 -5.59 -15.93 -27.71
N ARG A 272 -4.82 -16.53 -28.62
CA ARG A 272 -3.34 -16.57 -28.57
C ARG A 272 -2.73 -15.25 -29.04
N GLN A 273 -3.10 -14.16 -28.38
CA GLN A 273 -2.64 -12.79 -28.61
C GLN A 273 -1.84 -12.28 -27.43
N GLN A 274 -1.25 -11.09 -27.56
CA GLN A 274 -0.37 -10.51 -26.55
C GLN A 274 -1.12 -10.27 -25.23
N GLN A 275 -0.47 -10.59 -24.11
CA GLN A 275 -1.06 -10.43 -22.78
C GLN A 275 -1.15 -8.94 -22.41
N ILE A 276 -2.31 -8.52 -21.90
CA ILE A 276 -2.50 -7.24 -21.22
C ILE A 276 -2.84 -7.54 -19.77
N THR A 277 -2.13 -6.89 -18.87
CA THR A 277 -2.23 -7.12 -17.42
C THR A 277 -2.19 -5.78 -16.68
N THR A 278 -2.30 -5.82 -15.35
CA THR A 278 -1.81 -4.72 -14.54
C THR A 278 -0.59 -5.10 -13.73
N TYR A 279 0.40 -4.21 -13.73
CA TYR A 279 1.66 -4.37 -13.03
C TYR A 279 1.83 -3.27 -11.97
N THR A 280 2.32 -3.63 -10.78
CA THR A 280 2.35 -2.71 -9.62
C THR A 280 3.55 -1.78 -9.59
N HIS A 281 4.57 -2.04 -10.41
CA HIS A 281 5.79 -1.25 -10.44
C HIS A 281 5.89 -0.43 -11.73
N LYS A 282 6.67 0.64 -11.69
CA LYS A 282 6.98 1.46 -12.86
C LYS A 282 7.94 0.69 -13.78
N ASP A 283 7.59 0.63 -15.05
CA ASP A 283 8.31 -0.13 -16.09
C ASP A 283 8.08 0.57 -17.45
N GLU A 284 9.03 0.43 -18.38
CA GLU A 284 8.89 0.93 -19.76
C GLU A 284 7.71 0.25 -20.50
N ASN A 285 7.38 -0.99 -20.11
CA ASN A 285 6.21 -1.75 -20.57
C ASN A 285 4.86 -1.24 -20.02
N ASN A 286 4.87 -0.15 -19.28
CA ASN A 286 3.64 0.56 -18.86
C ASN A 286 3.32 1.74 -19.78
N LYS A 287 4.13 2.01 -20.80
CA LYS A 287 4.00 3.18 -21.69
C LYS A 287 3.05 2.90 -22.86
N TRP A 288 2.03 3.74 -22.99
CA TRP A 288 1.00 3.68 -24.02
C TRP A 288 0.96 4.98 -24.81
N ARG A 289 0.94 4.91 -26.14
CA ARG A 289 0.77 6.07 -27.01
C ARG A 289 -0.69 6.26 -27.35
N VAL A 290 -1.21 7.47 -27.10
CA VAL A 290 -2.58 7.85 -27.45
C VAL A 290 -2.63 8.18 -28.93
N LYS A 291 -3.36 7.40 -29.73
CA LYS A 291 -3.55 7.62 -31.17
C LYS A 291 -5.00 7.98 -31.49
N TYR A 292 -5.20 8.69 -32.60
CA TYR A 292 -6.52 8.83 -33.17
C TYR A 292 -7.04 7.47 -33.65
N TYR A 293 -8.37 7.32 -33.66
CA TYR A 293 -8.99 6.09 -34.14
C TYR A 293 -9.01 5.97 -35.68
N ASN A 294 -8.93 7.11 -36.40
CA ASN A 294 -9.19 7.20 -37.84
C ASN A 294 -8.09 7.89 -38.67
N LYS A 295 -7.06 8.46 -38.05
CA LYS A 295 -5.97 9.14 -38.75
C LYS A 295 -4.65 8.95 -38.01
N ASP A 296 -3.55 9.19 -38.70
CA ASP A 296 -2.24 9.26 -38.04
C ASP A 296 -1.98 10.67 -37.49
N VAL A 297 -1.08 10.75 -36.51
CA VAL A 297 -0.63 12.03 -35.93
C VAL A 297 0.48 12.58 -36.82
N ASN A 298 0.25 13.71 -37.47
CA ASN A 298 1.27 14.39 -38.27
C ASN A 298 2.00 15.45 -37.40
N PRO A 299 3.35 15.48 -37.37
CA PRO A 299 4.12 16.49 -36.62
C PRO A 299 3.75 17.95 -36.91
N ASP A 300 3.33 18.23 -38.14
CA ASP A 300 3.02 19.59 -38.60
C ASP A 300 1.61 20.06 -38.19
N ASP A 301 0.76 19.14 -37.71
CA ASP A 301 -0.59 19.47 -37.25
C ASP A 301 -0.55 20.21 -35.89
N GLU A 302 -1.56 21.06 -35.65
CA GLU A 302 -1.74 21.65 -34.33
C GLU A 302 -1.96 20.57 -33.25
N VAL A 303 -1.42 20.82 -32.05
CA VAL A 303 -1.53 19.89 -30.92
C VAL A 303 -2.97 19.79 -30.47
N ASP A 304 -3.59 18.66 -30.76
CA ASP A 304 -4.96 18.38 -30.38
C ASP A 304 -5.03 17.69 -29.01
N ILE A 305 -5.88 18.23 -28.15
CA ILE A 305 -6.04 17.78 -26.76
C ILE A 305 -7.17 16.77 -26.68
N LEU A 306 -6.92 15.65 -26.00
CA LEU A 306 -7.91 14.62 -25.74
C LEU A 306 -9.04 15.17 -24.85
N ARG A 307 -10.29 14.97 -25.29
CA ARG A 307 -11.49 15.46 -24.61
C ARG A 307 -12.47 14.34 -24.30
N ASN A 308 -13.34 14.60 -23.33
CA ASN A 308 -14.42 13.71 -22.92
C ASN A 308 -15.31 13.34 -24.10
N GLY A 309 -15.54 12.04 -24.28
CA GLY A 309 -16.38 11.48 -25.33
C GLY A 309 -15.67 11.12 -26.62
N GLN A 310 -14.37 11.44 -26.76
CA GLN A 310 -13.61 11.13 -27.98
C GLN A 310 -13.17 9.66 -28.04
N LEU A 311 -12.92 9.19 -29.27
CA LEU A 311 -12.47 7.84 -29.58
C LEU A 311 -10.95 7.83 -29.79
N VAL A 312 -10.29 6.86 -29.18
CA VAL A 312 -8.84 6.68 -29.22
C VAL A 312 -8.45 5.25 -29.55
N ARG A 313 -7.22 5.07 -30.02
CA ARG A 313 -6.49 3.81 -29.97
C ARG A 313 -5.32 3.97 -29.01
N LEU A 314 -5.05 2.94 -28.20
CA LEU A 314 -3.91 2.93 -27.29
C LEU A 314 -2.88 1.94 -27.83
N GLU A 315 -1.75 2.43 -28.32
CA GLU A 315 -0.64 1.61 -28.79
C GLU A 315 0.35 1.39 -27.65
N HIS A 316 0.71 0.13 -27.35
CA HIS A 316 1.78 -0.18 -26.44
C HIS A 316 3.13 0.17 -27.06
N VAL A 317 3.91 1.06 -26.42
CA VAL A 317 5.11 1.65 -27.04
C VAL A 317 6.20 0.60 -27.35
N PRO A 318 6.58 -0.30 -26.42
CA PRO A 318 7.62 -1.30 -26.70
C PRO A 318 7.26 -2.34 -27.76
N THR A 319 5.99 -2.80 -27.81
CA THR A 319 5.59 -3.90 -28.71
C THR A 319 4.83 -3.45 -29.94
N ARG A 320 4.47 -2.16 -30.03
CA ARG A 320 3.72 -1.55 -31.13
C ARG A 320 2.39 -2.24 -31.44
N ARG A 321 1.74 -2.80 -30.41
CA ARG A 321 0.43 -3.46 -30.52
C ARG A 321 -0.64 -2.62 -29.85
N ASN A 322 -1.84 -2.64 -30.40
CA ASN A 322 -2.97 -1.87 -29.90
C ASN A 322 -3.69 -2.62 -28.78
N LEU A 323 -4.22 -1.87 -27.82
CA LEU A 323 -5.15 -2.38 -26.84
C LEU A 323 -6.45 -2.82 -27.55
N HIS A 324 -6.79 -4.09 -27.39
CA HIS A 324 -7.85 -4.75 -28.13
C HIS A 324 -8.80 -5.49 -27.19
N SER A 325 -10.07 -5.61 -27.58
CA SER A 325 -10.98 -6.54 -26.93
C SER A 325 -11.92 -7.20 -27.93
N HIS A 326 -12.23 -8.47 -27.70
CA HIS A 326 -13.03 -9.30 -28.58
C HIS A 326 -14.01 -10.15 -27.75
N PRO A 327 -15.09 -10.70 -28.33
CA PRO A 327 -16.15 -11.38 -27.59
C PRO A 327 -15.75 -12.78 -27.06
N GLU A 328 -14.47 -13.03 -26.81
CA GLU A 328 -14.02 -14.22 -26.09
C GLU A 328 -13.98 -13.98 -24.58
N GLN A 329 -14.14 -15.05 -23.81
CA GLN A 329 -14.16 -14.97 -22.35
C GLN A 329 -12.77 -14.71 -21.78
N ALA A 330 -12.69 -13.87 -20.75
CA ALA A 330 -11.43 -13.61 -20.05
C ALA A 330 -10.85 -14.90 -19.39
N PRO A 331 -9.53 -14.95 -19.16
CA PRO A 331 -8.84 -16.14 -18.65
C PRO A 331 -9.39 -16.67 -17.32
N LEU A 332 -9.65 -15.79 -16.35
CA LEU A 332 -10.16 -16.12 -15.01
C LEU A 332 -11.59 -15.64 -14.79
N THR A 333 -11.94 -14.46 -15.31
CA THR A 333 -13.27 -13.87 -15.09
C THR A 333 -14.19 -14.10 -16.28
N LYS A 334 -14.74 -15.32 -16.36
CA LYS A 334 -15.52 -15.82 -17.51
C LYS A 334 -16.75 -15.00 -17.93
N LYS A 335 -17.24 -14.11 -17.06
CA LYS A 335 -18.35 -13.18 -17.36
C LYS A 335 -17.91 -11.95 -18.16
N HIS A 336 -16.61 -11.67 -18.20
CA HIS A 336 -16.04 -10.52 -18.90
C HIS A 336 -15.41 -10.97 -20.22
N TYR A 337 -15.20 -9.99 -21.10
CA TYR A 337 -14.47 -10.20 -22.33
C TYR A 337 -12.96 -10.09 -22.13
N GLN A 338 -12.21 -10.85 -22.92
CA GLN A 338 -10.75 -10.83 -22.93
C GLN A 338 -10.25 -9.50 -23.51
N VAL A 339 -9.18 -8.98 -22.90
CA VAL A 339 -8.43 -7.83 -23.39
C VAL A 339 -7.02 -8.29 -23.76
N THR A 340 -6.54 -7.90 -24.94
CA THR A 340 -5.29 -8.37 -25.53
C THR A 340 -4.55 -7.23 -26.22
N GLY A 341 -3.29 -7.48 -26.57
CA GLY A 341 -2.56 -6.65 -27.53
C GLY A 341 -2.67 -7.26 -28.91
N TYR A 342 -3.21 -6.51 -29.86
CA TYR A 342 -3.44 -6.94 -31.24
C TYR A 342 -2.85 -5.95 -32.26
N GLY A 343 -2.74 -6.37 -33.52
CA GLY A 343 -2.20 -5.52 -34.58
C GLY A 343 -0.66 -5.44 -34.60
N GLU A 344 -0.10 -4.83 -35.63
CA GLU A 344 1.35 -4.66 -35.81
C GLU A 344 1.69 -3.23 -36.21
N ASN A 345 2.74 -2.65 -35.61
CA ASN A 345 3.13 -1.26 -35.86
C ASN A 345 1.98 -0.25 -35.70
N GLY A 346 1.07 -0.51 -34.76
CA GLY A 346 -0.11 0.32 -34.50
C GLY A 346 -1.25 0.14 -35.50
N THR A 347 -1.06 -0.69 -36.53
CA THR A 347 -2.14 -1.07 -37.44
C THR A 347 -2.93 -2.22 -36.83
N GLY A 348 -4.25 -2.08 -36.79
CA GLY A 348 -5.15 -3.13 -36.32
C GLY A 348 -6.56 -2.88 -36.84
N ASP A 349 -7.57 -3.33 -36.11
CA ASP A 349 -8.95 -3.38 -36.60
C ASP A 349 -9.88 -2.41 -35.85
N ALA A 350 -11.20 -2.57 -36.05
CA ALA A 350 -12.21 -1.75 -35.39
C ALA A 350 -12.40 -2.11 -33.90
N ASN A 351 -11.87 -3.24 -33.44
CA ASN A 351 -11.88 -3.69 -32.05
C ASN A 351 -10.70 -3.13 -31.23
N ASP A 352 -9.94 -2.19 -31.79
CA ASP A 352 -8.90 -1.46 -31.08
C ASP A 352 -9.40 -0.09 -30.56
N VAL A 353 -10.66 0.25 -30.83
CA VAL A 353 -11.22 1.59 -30.61
C VAL A 353 -11.89 1.68 -29.24
N TRP A 354 -11.42 2.64 -28.44
CA TRP A 354 -11.92 2.91 -27.09
C TRP A 354 -12.46 4.34 -26.99
N LYS A 355 -13.64 4.51 -26.41
CA LYS A 355 -14.21 5.80 -26.05
C LYS A 355 -13.73 6.21 -24.67
N VAL A 356 -13.14 7.39 -24.57
CA VAL A 356 -12.67 7.95 -23.30
C VAL A 356 -13.79 8.78 -22.67
N ILE A 357 -14.21 8.40 -21.46
CA ILE A 357 -15.25 9.10 -20.70
C ILE A 357 -14.67 9.61 -19.37
N ILE A 358 -14.86 10.89 -19.07
CA ILE A 358 -14.51 11.47 -17.77
C ILE A 358 -15.63 11.18 -16.77
N VAL A 359 -15.30 10.58 -15.63
CA VAL A 359 -16.26 10.26 -14.57
C VAL A 359 -16.79 11.55 -13.95
N GLY A 360 -18.08 11.83 -14.15
CA GLY A 360 -18.72 13.07 -13.68
C GLY A 360 -18.33 14.32 -14.47
N GLY A 361 -17.62 14.17 -15.60
CA GLY A 361 -17.17 15.28 -16.43
C GLY A 361 -18.26 15.81 -17.36
N ARG A 362 -18.09 17.06 -17.81
CA ARG A 362 -18.94 17.72 -18.80
C ARG A 362 -18.56 17.31 -20.21
N GLU A 363 -19.45 17.52 -21.17
CA GLU A 363 -19.11 17.33 -22.58
C GLU A 363 -17.95 18.23 -23.01
N ASN A 364 -17.04 17.70 -23.84
CA ASN A 364 -15.86 18.40 -24.34
C ASN A 364 -14.86 18.90 -23.28
N GLU A 365 -14.98 18.44 -22.04
CA GLU A 365 -13.99 18.66 -20.98
C GLU A 365 -12.65 18.00 -21.36
N ARG A 366 -11.54 18.68 -21.06
CA ARG A 366 -10.18 18.22 -21.42
C ARG A 366 -9.70 17.19 -20.42
N VAL A 367 -9.00 16.16 -20.90
CA VAL A 367 -8.39 15.15 -20.04
C VAL A 367 -7.14 15.72 -19.39
N GLU A 368 -7.09 15.73 -18.06
CA GLU A 368 -5.97 16.20 -17.27
C GLU A 368 -5.20 15.04 -16.60
N THR A 369 -3.88 15.17 -16.57
CA THR A 369 -2.97 14.21 -15.91
C THR A 369 -3.14 14.26 -14.38
N VAL A 370 -3.10 13.10 -13.73
CA VAL A 370 -3.29 12.84 -12.28
C VAL A 370 -4.68 13.15 -11.72
N THR A 371 -5.37 14.19 -12.19
CA THR A 371 -6.62 14.69 -11.59
C THR A 371 -7.87 14.05 -12.17
N THR A 372 -7.89 13.75 -13.48
CA THR A 372 -9.07 13.23 -14.15
C THR A 372 -9.22 11.72 -13.93
N SER A 373 -10.40 11.30 -13.48
CA SER A 373 -10.81 9.88 -13.48
C SER A 373 -11.50 9.54 -14.80
N LEU A 374 -11.02 8.49 -15.46
CA LEU A 374 -11.36 8.09 -16.82
C LEU A 374 -11.97 6.69 -16.83
N LEU A 375 -12.93 6.48 -17.73
CA LEU A 375 -13.39 5.16 -18.16
C LEU A 375 -13.01 4.98 -19.63
N PHE A 376 -12.46 3.82 -19.97
CA PHE A 376 -12.26 3.41 -21.35
C PHE A 376 -13.37 2.43 -21.72
N ILE A 377 -14.30 2.86 -22.56
CA ILE A 377 -15.41 2.05 -23.03
C ILE A 377 -15.08 1.53 -24.43
N HIS A 378 -15.04 0.22 -24.58
CA HIS A 378 -14.81 -0.40 -25.87
C HIS A 378 -15.94 -0.07 -26.85
N TYR A 379 -15.60 0.44 -28.05
CA TYR A 379 -16.59 1.03 -28.95
C TYR A 379 -17.63 0.03 -29.48
N LEU A 380 -17.20 -1.15 -29.92
CA LEU A 380 -18.10 -2.14 -30.53
C LEU A 380 -18.82 -3.03 -29.50
N GLN A 381 -18.09 -3.56 -28.52
CA GLN A 381 -18.58 -4.50 -27.50
C GLN A 381 -19.32 -3.78 -26.35
N ASN A 382 -19.23 -2.45 -26.28
CA ASN A 382 -19.84 -1.60 -25.25
C ASN A 382 -19.57 -2.11 -23.82
N CYS A 383 -18.29 -2.38 -23.53
CA CYS A 383 -17.82 -2.86 -22.24
C CYS A 383 -16.75 -1.91 -21.69
N ALA A 384 -16.59 -1.84 -20.36
CA ALA A 384 -15.61 -0.98 -19.72
C ALA A 384 -14.32 -1.74 -19.41
N LEU A 385 -13.17 -1.16 -19.78
CA LEU A 385 -11.85 -1.68 -19.39
C LEU A 385 -11.74 -1.66 -17.86
N THR A 386 -11.49 -2.82 -17.26
CA THR A 386 -11.43 -2.96 -15.80
C THR A 386 -10.36 -3.95 -15.36
N THR A 387 -9.97 -3.87 -14.10
CA THR A 387 -9.19 -4.91 -13.41
C THR A 387 -10.15 -5.84 -12.67
N SER A 388 -10.01 -7.15 -12.86
CA SER A 388 -10.83 -8.11 -12.10
C SER A 388 -10.37 -8.26 -10.64
N GLY A 389 -9.19 -7.74 -10.30
CA GLY A 389 -8.52 -7.93 -9.01
C GLY A 389 -8.02 -9.34 -8.77
N LYS A 390 -8.15 -10.26 -9.74
CA LYS A 390 -7.59 -11.60 -9.66
C LYS A 390 -6.18 -11.61 -10.22
N GLN A 391 -5.32 -12.37 -9.56
CA GLN A 391 -3.94 -12.60 -9.99
C GLN A 391 -3.91 -13.72 -11.04
N LEU A 392 -3.23 -13.46 -12.16
CA LEU A 392 -2.99 -14.47 -13.18
C LEU A 392 -2.07 -15.57 -12.65
N PRO A 393 -2.18 -16.82 -13.13
CA PRO A 393 -1.24 -17.87 -12.79
C PRO A 393 0.18 -17.57 -13.28
N LYS A 394 1.13 -18.47 -13.00
CA LYS A 394 2.56 -18.32 -13.37
C LYS A 394 2.82 -17.95 -14.84
N TRP A 395 1.96 -18.36 -15.77
CA TRP A 395 2.09 -18.01 -17.19
C TRP A 395 1.88 -16.51 -17.49
N GLY A 396 1.20 -15.80 -16.58
CA GLY A 396 0.98 -14.34 -16.62
C GLY A 396 1.80 -13.63 -15.55
N PHE A 397 2.93 -14.23 -15.13
CA PHE A 397 3.90 -13.66 -14.19
C PHE A 397 3.30 -13.18 -12.85
N GLU A 398 2.19 -13.78 -12.43
CA GLU A 398 1.50 -13.41 -11.19
C GLU A 398 1.08 -11.92 -11.17
N GLN A 399 0.84 -11.34 -12.35
CA GLN A 399 0.29 -9.98 -12.53
C GLN A 399 -1.24 -10.01 -12.42
N GLN A 400 -1.91 -8.85 -12.29
CA GLN A 400 -3.38 -8.86 -12.20
C GLN A 400 -4.04 -8.91 -13.59
N GLU A 401 -5.19 -9.56 -13.65
CA GLU A 401 -5.98 -9.71 -14.87
C GLU A 401 -6.70 -8.40 -15.25
N VAL A 402 -6.51 -7.98 -16.50
CA VAL A 402 -7.28 -6.90 -17.16
C VAL A 402 -8.35 -7.53 -18.06
N THR A 403 -9.55 -6.99 -18.02
CA THR A 403 -10.72 -7.51 -18.75
C THR A 403 -11.62 -6.37 -19.21
N CYS A 404 -12.55 -6.66 -20.12
CA CYS A 404 -13.60 -5.72 -20.51
C CYS A 404 -14.94 -6.17 -19.91
N ASN A 405 -15.45 -5.39 -18.96
CA ASN A 405 -16.66 -5.72 -18.21
C ASN A 405 -17.90 -5.14 -18.91
N PRO A 406 -18.89 -5.96 -19.29
CA PRO A 406 -20.14 -5.47 -19.87
C PRO A 406 -20.92 -4.52 -18.94
N ASN A 407 -20.67 -4.57 -17.62
CA ASN A 407 -21.23 -3.61 -16.68
C ASN A 407 -20.40 -2.32 -16.62
N LEU A 408 -20.90 -1.27 -17.28
CA LEU A 408 -20.26 0.05 -17.35
C LEU A 408 -20.18 0.80 -16.01
N ARG A 409 -20.95 0.38 -14.99
CA ARG A 409 -20.98 1.03 -13.66
C ARG A 409 -20.00 0.41 -12.66
N ASP A 410 -19.03 -0.36 -13.15
CA ASP A 410 -18.02 -0.98 -12.30
C ASP A 410 -17.08 0.08 -11.71
N SER A 411 -17.01 0.12 -10.37
CA SER A 411 -16.10 1.01 -9.64
C SER A 411 -14.62 0.70 -9.91
N SER A 412 -14.29 -0.55 -10.27
CA SER A 412 -12.91 -0.96 -10.61
C SER A 412 -12.48 -0.54 -12.02
N ALA A 413 -13.40 -0.04 -12.85
CA ALA A 413 -13.13 0.38 -14.21
C ALA A 413 -12.56 1.81 -14.33
N GLN A 414 -12.34 2.49 -13.21
CA GLN A 414 -11.80 3.85 -13.17
C GLN A 414 -10.28 3.83 -13.30
N TRP A 415 -9.76 4.65 -14.21
CA TRP A 415 -8.34 4.81 -14.51
C TRP A 415 -7.94 6.29 -14.42
N ASN A 416 -6.67 6.57 -14.20
CA ASN A 416 -6.09 7.90 -14.30
C ASN A 416 -4.82 7.85 -15.15
N VAL A 417 -4.57 8.90 -15.93
CA VAL A 417 -3.28 9.10 -16.58
C VAL A 417 -2.31 9.61 -15.51
N GLU A 418 -1.30 8.83 -15.17
CA GLU A 418 -0.34 9.20 -14.11
C GLU A 418 0.83 10.00 -14.66
N ASP A 419 1.45 9.50 -15.74
CA ASP A 419 2.55 10.15 -16.44
C ASP A 419 2.11 10.54 -17.86
N ASN A 420 2.65 11.66 -18.36
CA ASN A 420 2.30 12.22 -19.66
C ASN A 420 3.53 12.87 -20.29
N GLU A 421 4.07 12.23 -21.32
CA GLU A 421 5.19 12.71 -22.11
C GLU A 421 4.70 13.07 -23.51
N PHE A 422 4.96 14.31 -23.94
CA PHE A 422 4.63 14.77 -25.28
C PHE A 422 5.82 15.51 -25.87
N ASP A 423 6.63 14.82 -26.67
CA ASP A 423 7.72 15.45 -27.42
C ASP A 423 7.26 15.75 -28.85
N ARG A 424 7.23 17.04 -29.22
CA ARG A 424 7.00 17.46 -30.60
C ARG A 424 8.09 16.96 -31.57
N ARG A 425 9.29 16.63 -31.09
CA ARG A 425 10.45 16.33 -31.95
C ARG A 425 10.53 14.86 -32.40
N GLU A 426 9.96 13.91 -31.67
CA GLU A 426 10.01 12.47 -32.02
C GLU A 426 9.37 12.14 -33.37
N TYR A 427 8.50 13.01 -33.88
CA TYR A 427 7.83 12.79 -35.15
C TYR A 427 8.66 13.17 -36.39
N SER A 428 9.85 13.76 -36.19
CA SER A 428 10.77 14.13 -37.29
C SER A 428 11.81 13.05 -37.63
N SER A 429 12.01 12.04 -36.77
CA SER A 429 13.10 11.07 -36.91
C SER A 429 12.71 9.74 -37.58
N GLY A 430 11.44 9.55 -37.96
CA GLY A 430 10.96 8.36 -38.66
C GLY A 430 11.23 8.32 -40.17
N LEU A 431 11.90 9.36 -40.74
CA LEU A 431 12.13 9.53 -42.18
C LEU A 431 13.61 9.60 -42.57
N SER A 432 14.52 9.08 -41.74
CA SER A 432 15.92 8.91 -42.13
C SER A 432 16.47 7.57 -41.62
N HIS A 433 16.27 6.52 -42.40
CA HIS A 433 17.34 5.67 -42.97
C HIS A 433 16.78 4.61 -43.91
#